data_AF-A0A1Q7EI94-F1
#
_entry.id   AF-A0A1Q7EI94-F1
#
_cell.length_a   1.000
_cell.length_b   1.000
_cell.length_c   1.000
_cell.angle_alpha   90.00
_cell.angle_beta   90.00
_cell.angle_gamma   90.00
#
_symmetry.space_group_name_H-M   'P 1'
#
loop_
_entity.id
_entity.type
_entity.pdbx_description
1 polymer ?
#
loop_
_entity_poly.entity_id
_entity_poly.type
_entity_poly.pdbx_seq_one_letter_code
_entity_poly.pdbx_strand_id
1 'polypeptide(L)'
;MGRLLLVVVLLTACGPVVPRAATVTPSPTAASPQSSPSPPSRSPFLAVVGGPKNSSVSLVASDGTVVATAAVDLALFRMHAMMSWTSASRTRVYYLNGGSEVRFLAPDGTTGAVTRIALGASEQAGFAVSPDDASIAVAVFSYTLASGPPASATYNGMRLYVEDLHGGGHHVDIFSSTTVAEFPIGWTGGRLILAVSHSACCRADPINPYDATSYHVVDPASGTRLASLCDVGDGPEGPIEPVGVACSKLEPDYLHWDGSHFVPPAAVPNPSQYLNALSPDGTRVAVGQPDFSGLGIRIWIFGPSGGGHALKQSGYVLGWLDDIRIVIRQIDSPALSVLELDMQSSSQIATGGSYLGTFPTSLN
;
A
#
# COMPACT_ATOMS: atom_id res chain seq x y z
N MET A 1 3.36 -47.58 -84.79
CA MET A 1 2.40 -48.65 -85.13
C MET A 1 2.18 -49.42 -83.83
N GLY A 2 1.03 -49.55 -83.18
CA GLY A 2 -0.37 -49.41 -83.53
C GLY A 2 -1.10 -50.35 -82.56
N ARG A 3 -1.96 -49.79 -81.70
CA ARG A 3 -3.09 -50.38 -80.95
C ARG A 3 -3.04 -51.87 -80.54
N LEU A 4 -3.39 -52.18 -79.29
CA LEU A 4 -4.73 -52.74 -78.98
C LEU A 4 -5.00 -52.80 -77.47
N LEU A 5 -6.20 -52.32 -77.10
CA LEU A 5 -6.91 -52.60 -75.85
C LEU A 5 -7.27 -54.09 -75.75
N LEU A 6 -7.27 -54.64 -74.55
CA LEU A 6 -8.14 -55.76 -74.19
C LEU A 6 -8.84 -55.46 -72.85
N VAL A 7 -10.17 -55.37 -72.93
CA VAL A 7 -11.12 -55.26 -71.82
C VAL A 7 -11.43 -56.68 -71.33
N VAL A 8 -11.36 -56.91 -70.02
CA VAL A 8 -11.90 -58.13 -69.39
C VAL A 8 -12.96 -57.72 -68.38
N VAL A 9 -14.20 -58.12 -68.69
CA VAL A 9 -15.37 -58.05 -67.82
C VAL A 9 -15.39 -59.29 -66.94
N LEU A 10 -15.48 -59.13 -65.62
CA LEU A 10 -15.70 -60.23 -64.68
C LEU A 10 -17.03 -60.02 -63.94
N LEU A 11 -17.91 -61.01 -64.15
CA LEU A 11 -19.25 -61.11 -63.61
C LEU A 11 -19.24 -61.51 -62.12
N THR A 12 -20.21 -60.93 -61.43
CA THR A 12 -20.57 -61.07 -60.02
C THR A 12 -21.12 -62.45 -59.66
N ALA A 13 -20.69 -63.00 -58.53
CA ALA A 13 -21.41 -64.06 -57.82
C ALA A 13 -21.60 -63.66 -56.34
N CYS A 14 -22.87 -63.53 -55.93
CA CYS A 14 -23.28 -63.24 -54.56
C CYS A 14 -23.28 -64.52 -53.72
N GLY A 15 -22.56 -64.51 -52.59
CA GLY A 15 -22.71 -65.47 -51.50
C GLY A 15 -23.01 -64.72 -50.20
N PRO A 16 -23.84 -65.26 -49.28
CA PRO A 16 -24.24 -64.56 -48.07
C PRO A 16 -23.10 -64.57 -47.04
N VAL A 17 -22.66 -63.37 -46.63
CA VAL A 17 -21.61 -63.20 -45.61
C VAL A 17 -22.26 -62.93 -44.26
N VAL A 18 -21.96 -63.81 -43.30
CA VAL A 18 -22.29 -63.71 -41.88
C VAL A 18 -21.63 -62.45 -41.28
N PRO A 19 -22.34 -61.60 -40.51
CA PRO A 19 -21.73 -60.41 -39.93
C PRO A 19 -20.68 -60.78 -38.87
N ARG A 20 -19.42 -60.50 -39.17
CA ARG A 20 -18.29 -60.56 -38.22
C ARG A 20 -18.26 -59.24 -37.45
N ALA A 21 -18.31 -59.32 -36.13
CA ALA A 21 -18.24 -58.17 -35.24
C ALA A 21 -16.98 -57.32 -35.55
N ALA A 22 -17.17 -56.02 -35.76
CA ALA A 22 -16.09 -55.07 -35.97
C ALA A 22 -15.33 -54.84 -34.65
N THR A 23 -14.04 -55.12 -34.66
CA THR A 23 -13.12 -54.69 -33.60
C THR A 23 -12.87 -53.21 -33.79
N VAL A 24 -13.43 -52.38 -32.90
CA VAL A 24 -13.22 -50.93 -32.89
C VAL A 24 -11.77 -50.65 -32.49
N THR A 25 -10.97 -50.16 -33.44
CA THR A 25 -9.67 -49.54 -33.15
C THR A 25 -9.94 -48.17 -32.53
N PRO A 26 -9.41 -47.84 -31.33
CA PRO A 26 -9.59 -46.50 -30.78
C PRO A 26 -8.85 -45.49 -31.65
N SER A 27 -9.58 -44.50 -32.17
CA SER A 27 -9.01 -43.30 -32.79
C SER A 27 -8.10 -42.57 -31.80
N PRO A 28 -7.00 -41.94 -32.26
CA PRO A 28 -6.18 -41.11 -31.38
C PRO A 28 -7.05 -39.97 -30.86
N THR A 29 -7.27 -39.94 -29.55
CA THR A 29 -7.92 -38.83 -28.85
C THR A 29 -7.12 -37.56 -29.16
N ALA A 30 -7.76 -36.60 -29.82
CA ALA A 30 -7.20 -35.25 -29.95
C ALA A 30 -6.94 -34.72 -28.54
N ALA A 31 -5.68 -34.37 -28.24
CA ALA A 31 -5.34 -33.72 -26.99
C ALA A 31 -6.15 -32.42 -26.90
N SER A 32 -7.03 -32.32 -25.90
CA SER A 32 -7.66 -31.06 -25.54
C SER A 32 -6.57 -30.00 -25.36
N PRO A 33 -6.74 -28.78 -25.88
CA PRO A 33 -5.78 -27.72 -25.64
C PRO A 33 -5.62 -27.56 -24.13
N GLN A 34 -4.42 -27.87 -23.65
CA GLN A 34 -4.02 -27.65 -22.27
C GLN A 34 -4.18 -26.14 -22.04
N SER A 35 -5.12 -25.75 -21.19
CA SER A 35 -5.33 -24.35 -20.82
C SER A 35 -3.99 -23.81 -20.33
N SER A 36 -3.36 -22.94 -21.13
CA SER A 36 -2.24 -22.14 -20.63
C SER A 36 -2.71 -21.46 -19.36
N PRO A 37 -1.89 -21.43 -18.29
CA PRO A 37 -2.25 -20.66 -17.11
C PRO A 37 -2.51 -19.22 -17.56
N SER A 38 -3.70 -18.71 -17.28
CA SER A 38 -3.98 -17.30 -17.48
C SER A 38 -2.93 -16.51 -16.71
N PRO A 39 -2.29 -15.49 -17.31
CA PRO A 39 -1.40 -14.63 -16.55
C PRO A 39 -2.15 -14.10 -15.32
N PRO A 40 -1.48 -13.93 -14.18
CA PRO A 40 -2.12 -13.43 -12.97
C PRO A 40 -2.88 -12.15 -13.30
N SER A 41 -4.14 -12.04 -12.86
CA SER A 41 -4.90 -10.81 -13.06
C SER A 41 -4.16 -9.68 -12.34
N ARG A 42 -3.74 -8.66 -13.11
CA ARG A 42 -3.08 -7.47 -12.56
C ARG A 42 -4.00 -6.84 -11.51
N SER A 43 -3.41 -6.43 -10.39
CA SER A 43 -4.15 -5.70 -9.35
C SER A 43 -4.73 -4.40 -9.93
N PRO A 44 -5.96 -4.01 -9.57
CA PRO A 44 -6.44 -2.66 -9.83
C PRO A 44 -5.74 -1.62 -8.94
N PHE A 45 -5.01 -2.07 -7.90
CA PHE A 45 -4.21 -1.23 -7.04
C PHE A 45 -2.76 -1.13 -7.53
N LEU A 46 -2.17 0.04 -7.29
CA LEU A 46 -0.78 0.38 -7.57
C LEU A 46 -0.07 0.70 -6.25
N ALA A 47 1.16 0.24 -6.11
CA ALA A 47 2.03 0.69 -5.03
C ALA A 47 2.49 2.12 -5.32
N VAL A 48 2.44 2.98 -4.31
CA VAL A 48 3.03 4.32 -4.33
C VAL A 48 4.44 4.20 -3.76
N VAL A 49 5.44 4.55 -4.55
CA VAL A 49 6.86 4.35 -4.19
C VAL A 49 7.61 5.67 -4.30
N GLY A 50 8.26 6.07 -3.21
CA GLY A 50 9.21 7.17 -3.18
C GLY A 50 10.56 6.70 -3.72
N GLY A 51 11.14 7.45 -4.67
CA GLY A 51 12.48 7.17 -5.16
C GLY A 51 13.57 7.37 -4.09
N PRO A 52 14.84 7.05 -4.39
CA PRO A 52 15.93 7.26 -3.45
C PRO A 52 15.96 8.70 -2.92
N LYS A 53 16.04 8.85 -1.59
CA LYS A 53 15.97 10.14 -0.89
C LYS A 53 14.71 10.96 -1.20
N ASN A 54 13.60 10.32 -1.56
CA ASN A 54 12.33 10.95 -1.95
C ASN A 54 12.46 11.91 -3.16
N SER A 55 13.38 11.61 -4.09
CA SER A 55 13.61 12.41 -5.31
C SER A 55 12.54 12.24 -6.41
N SER A 56 11.64 11.28 -6.23
CA SER A 56 10.52 11.03 -7.14
C SER A 56 9.39 10.33 -6.40
N VAL A 57 8.20 10.34 -7.00
CA VAL A 57 7.07 9.49 -6.63
C VAL A 57 6.68 8.67 -7.86
N SER A 58 6.47 7.37 -7.69
CA SER A 58 6.11 6.44 -8.76
C SER A 58 4.88 5.61 -8.39
N LEU A 59 4.06 5.33 -9.40
CA LEU A 59 2.97 4.36 -9.34
C LEU A 59 3.47 3.06 -9.96
N VAL A 60 3.37 1.96 -9.22
CA VAL A 60 3.94 0.67 -9.63
C VAL A 60 2.85 -0.40 -9.59
N ALA A 61 2.70 -1.16 -10.67
CA ALA A 61 1.73 -2.24 -10.75
C ALA A 61 2.18 -3.49 -9.97
N SER A 62 1.25 -4.42 -9.76
CA SER A 62 1.50 -5.67 -9.02
C SER A 62 2.56 -6.59 -9.63
N ASP A 63 2.92 -6.38 -10.90
CA ASP A 63 4.01 -7.07 -11.60
C ASP A 63 5.37 -6.36 -11.46
N GLY A 64 5.46 -5.32 -10.62
CA GLY A 64 6.66 -4.54 -10.37
C GLY A 64 6.97 -3.48 -11.43
N THR A 65 6.16 -3.36 -12.48
CA THR A 65 6.37 -2.37 -13.53
C THR A 65 5.94 -0.97 -13.11
N VAL A 66 6.75 0.01 -13.45
CA VAL A 66 6.43 1.43 -13.24
C VAL A 66 5.37 1.85 -14.26
N VAL A 67 4.24 2.32 -13.75
CA VAL A 67 3.11 2.84 -14.55
C VAL A 67 3.30 4.32 -14.83
N ALA A 68 3.70 5.09 -13.82
CA ALA A 68 3.91 6.53 -13.92
C ALA A 68 4.94 6.98 -12.89
N THR A 69 5.68 8.06 -13.19
CA THR A 69 6.66 8.66 -12.28
C THR A 69 6.65 10.18 -12.42
N ALA A 70 6.79 10.89 -11.31
CA ALA A 70 7.06 12.31 -11.26
C ALA A 70 8.31 12.60 -10.42
N ALA A 71 9.12 13.56 -10.88
CA ALA A 71 10.23 14.09 -10.11
C ALA A 71 9.73 14.95 -8.95
N VAL A 72 10.48 14.96 -7.85
CA VAL A 72 10.18 15.70 -6.63
C VAL A 72 11.38 16.56 -6.25
N ASP A 73 11.16 17.86 -6.19
CA ASP A 73 12.09 18.81 -5.61
C ASP A 73 12.04 18.71 -4.08
N LEU A 74 13.19 18.48 -3.47
CA LEU A 74 13.30 18.38 -2.01
C LEU A 74 13.15 19.76 -1.37
N ALA A 75 12.44 19.80 -0.23
CA ALA A 75 12.36 20.99 0.59
C ALA A 75 13.75 21.38 1.13
N LEU A 76 14.05 22.69 1.15
CA LEU A 76 15.30 23.21 1.70
C LEU A 76 15.41 23.00 3.22
N PHE A 77 14.28 23.03 3.92
CA PHE A 77 14.16 22.80 5.35
C PHE A 77 13.29 21.57 5.62
N ARG A 78 13.85 20.57 6.31
CA ARG A 78 13.13 19.38 6.79
C ARG A 78 13.69 18.98 8.17
N MET A 79 12.81 18.95 9.18
CA MET A 79 13.11 18.38 10.50
C MET A 79 12.73 16.91 10.62
N HIS A 80 12.18 16.33 9.54
CA HIS A 80 11.85 14.91 9.43
C HIS A 80 11.00 14.39 10.60
N ALA A 81 9.93 15.11 10.98
CA ALA A 81 8.90 14.60 11.89
C ALA A 81 8.01 13.51 11.25
N MET A 82 8.53 12.82 10.24
CA MET A 82 7.85 11.82 9.40
C MET A 82 6.46 12.22 8.88
N MET A 83 6.25 13.53 8.75
CA MET A 83 5.03 14.08 8.18
C MET A 83 4.82 13.53 6.77
N SER A 84 3.58 13.13 6.47
CA SER A 84 3.26 12.62 5.16
C SER A 84 3.49 13.69 4.10
N TRP A 85 4.35 13.38 3.13
CA TRP A 85 4.63 14.24 1.98
C TRP A 85 3.91 13.76 0.71
N THR A 86 3.13 12.68 0.83
CA THR A 86 2.25 12.15 -0.20
C THR A 86 0.85 11.91 0.36
N SER A 87 -0.14 11.89 -0.52
CA SER A 87 -1.49 11.46 -0.21
C SER A 87 -2.11 10.82 -1.46
N ALA A 88 -3.08 9.95 -1.32
CA ALA A 88 -3.74 9.32 -2.46
C ALA A 88 -5.25 9.55 -2.36
N SER A 89 -5.89 9.91 -3.47
CA SER A 89 -7.35 9.90 -3.60
C SER A 89 -7.79 8.66 -4.39
N ARG A 90 -9.04 8.67 -4.86
CA ARG A 90 -9.54 7.66 -5.79
C ARG A 90 -9.03 7.82 -7.22
N THR A 91 -8.54 9.02 -7.60
CA THR A 91 -8.21 9.31 -9.00
C THR A 91 -6.73 9.58 -9.24
N ARG A 92 -6.00 10.06 -8.23
CA ARG A 92 -4.58 10.38 -8.36
C ARG A 92 -3.83 10.32 -7.03
N VAL A 93 -2.49 10.32 -7.13
CA VAL A 93 -1.59 10.55 -6.00
C VAL A 93 -1.18 12.01 -5.98
N TYR A 94 -1.12 12.59 -4.79
CA TYR A 94 -0.64 13.93 -4.51
C TYR A 94 0.70 13.88 -3.80
N TYR A 95 1.55 14.88 -4.02
CA TYR A 95 2.84 14.98 -3.37
C TYR A 95 3.28 16.43 -3.17
N LEU A 96 4.09 16.68 -2.12
CA LEU A 96 4.74 17.97 -1.89
C LEU A 96 6.00 18.11 -2.75
N ASN A 97 6.03 19.17 -3.56
CA ASN A 97 7.18 19.60 -4.34
C ASN A 97 7.77 20.89 -3.75
N GLY A 98 9.08 20.93 -3.54
CA GLY A 98 9.78 22.08 -2.94
C GLY A 98 9.31 22.40 -1.51
N GLY A 99 8.62 21.48 -0.85
CA GLY A 99 8.10 21.61 0.52
C GLY A 99 6.75 22.31 0.68
N SER A 100 6.23 22.99 -0.34
CA SER A 100 4.98 23.79 -0.24
C SER A 100 4.02 23.65 -1.41
N GLU A 101 4.48 23.25 -2.59
CA GLU A 101 3.61 23.07 -3.76
C GLU A 101 2.99 21.68 -3.72
N VAL A 102 1.66 21.60 -3.71
CA VAL A 102 0.94 20.33 -3.80
C VAL A 102 0.71 20.05 -5.28
N ARG A 103 1.26 18.93 -5.75
CA ARG A 103 1.15 18.45 -7.14
C ARG A 103 0.45 17.10 -7.17
N PHE A 104 -0.01 16.69 -8.35
CA PHE A 104 -0.57 15.36 -8.56
C PHE A 104 0.19 14.55 -9.61
N LEU A 105 0.04 13.23 -9.53
CA LEU A 105 0.43 12.22 -10.50
C LEU A 105 -0.75 11.25 -10.68
N ALA A 106 -1.28 11.16 -11.89
CA ALA A 106 -2.30 10.19 -12.25
C ALA A 106 -1.69 8.93 -12.91
N PRO A 107 -2.42 7.80 -12.95
CA PRO A 107 -1.94 6.56 -13.56
C PRO A 107 -1.59 6.65 -15.05
N ASP A 108 -2.16 7.61 -15.78
CA ASP A 108 -1.83 7.86 -17.19
C ASP A 108 -0.54 8.68 -17.38
N GLY A 109 0.13 9.04 -16.27
CA GLY A 109 1.33 9.86 -16.26
C GLY A 109 1.06 11.37 -16.28
N THR A 110 -0.20 11.80 -16.32
CA THR A 110 -0.51 13.24 -16.23
C THR A 110 -0.13 13.79 -14.85
N THR A 111 0.42 15.01 -14.85
CA THR A 111 0.84 15.71 -13.65
C THR A 111 0.51 17.19 -13.76
N GLY A 112 0.30 17.84 -12.61
CA GLY A 112 0.04 19.28 -12.53
C GLY A 112 0.14 19.80 -11.10
N ALA A 113 0.24 21.12 -10.98
CA ALA A 113 0.10 21.80 -9.70
C ALA A 113 -1.38 21.91 -9.33
N VAL A 114 -1.68 21.79 -8.03
CA VAL A 114 -3.05 21.77 -7.50
C VAL A 114 -3.29 23.00 -6.63
N THR A 115 -2.42 23.19 -5.64
CA THR A 115 -2.46 24.31 -4.70
C THR A 115 -1.07 24.53 -4.10
N ARG A 116 -0.93 25.57 -3.28
CA ARG A 116 0.30 25.89 -2.55
C ARG A 116 -0.03 26.14 -1.09
N ILE A 117 0.68 25.44 -0.21
CA ILE A 117 0.63 25.66 1.23
C ILE A 117 1.48 26.89 1.57
N ALA A 118 0.88 27.86 2.25
CA ALA A 118 1.62 29.03 2.72
C ALA A 118 2.54 28.64 3.89
N LEU A 119 3.85 28.72 3.67
CA LEU A 119 4.89 28.40 4.65
C LEU A 119 5.89 29.56 4.81
N GLY A 120 6.27 29.81 6.05
CA GLY A 120 7.43 30.61 6.42
C GLY A 120 8.76 29.86 6.25
N ALA A 121 9.87 30.58 6.41
CA ALA A 121 11.22 30.05 6.18
C ALA A 121 11.62 28.89 7.12
N SER A 122 10.99 28.80 8.30
CA SER A 122 11.27 27.79 9.33
C SER A 122 10.06 26.89 9.58
N GLU A 123 9.20 26.75 8.56
CA GLU A 123 8.00 25.93 8.63
C GLU A 123 8.09 24.75 7.66
N GLN A 124 7.42 23.65 8.02
CA GLN A 124 7.23 22.50 7.15
C GLN A 124 5.78 22.04 7.25
N ALA A 125 5.28 21.41 6.19
CA ALA A 125 3.93 20.86 6.16
C ALA A 125 3.88 19.36 5.87
N GLY A 126 2.80 18.75 6.36
CA GLY A 126 2.28 17.47 5.93
C GLY A 126 0.80 17.63 5.60
N PHE A 127 0.29 16.79 4.70
CA PHE A 127 -1.07 16.96 4.19
C PHE A 127 -1.73 15.63 3.86
N ALA A 128 -3.07 15.64 3.82
CA ALA A 128 -3.88 14.57 3.24
C ALA A 128 -5.01 15.14 2.40
N VAL A 129 -5.24 14.56 1.22
CA VAL A 129 -6.33 14.94 0.30
C VAL A 129 -7.48 13.97 0.47
N SER A 130 -8.72 14.49 0.44
CA SER A 130 -9.92 13.67 0.56
C SER A 130 -10.07 12.70 -0.62
N PRO A 131 -10.75 11.55 -0.44
CA PRO A 131 -10.87 10.53 -1.48
C PRO A 131 -11.57 11.01 -2.77
N ASP A 132 -12.38 12.07 -2.68
CA ASP A 132 -13.15 12.69 -3.77
C ASP A 132 -12.46 13.91 -4.41
N ASP A 133 -11.19 14.17 -4.08
CA ASP A 133 -10.41 15.31 -4.61
C ASP A 133 -10.99 16.70 -4.28
N ALA A 134 -11.84 16.81 -3.24
CA ALA A 134 -12.51 18.07 -2.89
C ALA A 134 -11.75 18.90 -1.84
N SER A 135 -11.16 18.25 -0.84
CA SER A 135 -10.59 18.92 0.34
C SER A 135 -9.16 18.50 0.61
N ILE A 136 -8.41 19.41 1.23
CA ILE A 136 -7.06 19.16 1.76
C ILE A 136 -7.03 19.48 3.25
N ALA A 137 -6.54 18.55 4.04
CA ALA A 137 -6.14 18.78 5.42
C ALA A 137 -4.63 19.04 5.46
N VAL A 138 -4.20 20.06 6.18
CA VAL A 138 -2.80 20.49 6.25
C VAL A 138 -2.39 20.75 7.69
N ALA A 139 -1.31 20.12 8.13
CA ALA A 139 -0.60 20.53 9.33
C ALA A 139 0.64 21.34 8.93
N VAL A 140 0.83 22.50 9.55
CA VAL A 140 2.03 23.32 9.44
C VAL A 140 2.74 23.34 10.79
N PHE A 141 3.98 22.85 10.80
CA PHE A 141 4.83 22.84 11.99
C PHE A 141 5.83 23.99 11.90
N SER A 142 5.97 24.75 12.99
CA SER A 142 6.87 25.90 13.10
C SER A 142 8.05 25.57 14.00
N TYR A 143 9.23 26.05 13.60
CA TYR A 143 10.48 25.82 14.31
C TYR A 143 11.30 27.09 14.50
N THR A 144 12.05 27.14 15.58
CA THR A 144 13.15 28.09 15.76
C THR A 144 14.44 27.42 15.32
N LEU A 145 15.08 27.97 14.28
CA LEU A 145 16.36 27.45 13.78
C LEU A 145 17.49 27.96 14.66
N ALA A 146 18.26 27.05 15.25
CA ALA A 146 19.53 27.41 15.87
C ALA A 146 20.61 27.62 14.78
N SER A 147 21.66 28.38 15.09
CA SER A 147 22.86 28.40 14.25
C SER A 147 23.54 27.03 14.33
N GLY A 148 23.32 26.16 13.34
CA GLY A 148 23.81 24.79 13.34
C GLY A 148 23.10 23.91 12.30
N PRO A 149 23.37 22.59 12.27
CA PRO A 149 22.66 21.67 11.38
C PRO A 149 21.15 21.66 11.69
N PRO A 150 20.26 21.40 10.71
CA PRO A 150 18.81 21.44 10.91
C PRO A 150 18.34 20.71 12.16
N ALA A 151 18.94 19.55 12.49
CA ALA A 151 18.62 18.73 13.65
C ALA A 151 18.63 19.44 15.03
N SER A 152 19.17 20.65 15.15
CA SER A 152 19.12 21.46 16.37
C SER A 152 17.94 22.45 16.44
N ALA A 153 17.01 22.43 15.49
CA ALA A 153 15.85 23.32 15.52
C ALA A 153 14.88 22.93 16.66
N THR A 154 14.35 23.95 17.33
CA THR A 154 13.38 23.79 18.42
C THR A 154 11.97 23.88 17.86
N TYR A 155 11.12 22.92 18.18
CA TYR A 155 9.70 22.98 17.83
C TYR A 155 8.99 24.10 18.59
N ASN A 156 8.27 24.96 17.86
CA ASN A 156 7.49 26.06 18.44
C ASN A 156 5.99 25.74 18.53
N GLY A 157 5.51 24.81 17.70
CA GLY A 157 4.10 24.45 17.64
C GLY A 157 3.62 24.09 16.24
N MET A 158 2.32 23.83 16.15
CA MET A 158 1.61 23.50 14.93
C MET A 158 0.27 24.22 14.82
N ARG A 159 -0.18 24.36 13.56
CA ARG A 159 -1.58 24.64 13.19
C ARG A 159 -2.05 23.59 12.18
N LEU A 160 -3.29 23.15 12.32
CA LEU A 160 -3.95 22.14 11.50
C LEU A 160 -5.26 22.74 11.00
N TYR A 161 -5.44 22.72 9.69
CA TYR A 161 -6.62 23.25 9.04
C TYR A 161 -7.10 22.34 7.92
N VAL A 162 -8.35 22.55 7.51
CA VAL A 162 -8.96 21.92 6.34
C VAL A 162 -9.47 23.03 5.42
N GLU A 163 -9.27 22.89 4.12
CA GLU A 163 -9.78 23.81 3.10
C GLU A 163 -10.11 23.07 1.80
N ASP A 164 -10.74 23.78 0.85
CA ASP A 164 -10.93 23.28 -0.50
C ASP A 164 -9.57 23.05 -1.17
N LEU A 165 -9.40 21.86 -1.76
CA LEU A 165 -8.18 21.50 -2.47
C LEU A 165 -7.84 22.50 -3.59
N HIS A 166 -8.88 23.05 -4.22
CA HIS A 166 -8.78 24.03 -5.29
C HIS A 166 -9.19 25.41 -4.79
N GLY A 167 -8.27 26.37 -4.88
CA GLY A 167 -8.56 27.79 -4.59
C GLY A 167 -8.56 28.18 -3.11
N GLY A 168 -8.42 27.23 -2.17
CA GLY A 168 -8.30 27.51 -0.74
C GLY A 168 -9.59 28.07 -0.10
N GLY A 169 -10.75 27.79 -0.69
CA GLY A 169 -12.05 28.12 -0.11
C GLY A 169 -12.35 27.29 1.14
N HIS A 170 -13.39 27.67 1.89
CA HIS A 170 -13.84 26.94 3.10
C HIS A 170 -12.73 26.61 4.12
N HIS A 171 -11.74 27.49 4.26
CA HIS A 171 -10.66 27.32 5.22
C HIS A 171 -11.17 27.33 6.67
N VAL A 172 -10.86 26.28 7.42
CA VAL A 172 -11.19 26.14 8.84
C VAL A 172 -9.96 25.62 9.58
N ASP A 173 -9.45 26.41 10.53
CA ASP A 173 -8.49 25.94 11.53
C ASP A 173 -9.22 25.00 12.51
N ILE A 174 -8.77 23.75 12.58
CA ILE A 174 -9.41 22.71 13.40
C ILE A 174 -8.61 22.36 14.65
N PHE A 175 -7.30 22.64 14.66
CA PHE A 175 -6.46 22.42 15.83
C PHE A 175 -5.19 23.26 15.81
N SER A 176 -4.72 23.65 16.98
CA SER A 176 -3.41 24.29 17.17
C SER A 176 -2.80 23.85 18.49
N SER A 177 -1.49 23.68 18.53
CA SER A 177 -0.79 23.31 19.77
C SER A 177 0.66 23.77 19.75
N THR A 178 1.20 24.12 20.92
CA THR A 178 2.63 24.42 21.11
C THR A 178 3.42 23.21 21.60
N THR A 179 2.74 22.13 21.99
CA THR A 179 3.36 20.97 22.66
C THR A 179 3.08 19.65 21.95
N VAL A 180 1.97 19.57 21.21
CA VAL A 180 1.59 18.38 20.44
C VAL A 180 2.08 18.56 19.01
N ALA A 181 2.62 17.51 18.42
CA ALA A 181 2.86 17.40 17.00
C ALA A 181 1.85 16.40 16.42
N GLU A 182 0.91 16.92 15.63
CA GLU A 182 -0.18 16.15 15.04
C GLU A 182 -0.37 16.54 13.57
N PHE A 183 -0.45 15.56 12.68
CA PHE A 183 -0.51 15.81 11.23
C PHE A 183 -1.42 14.81 10.49
N PRO A 184 -2.04 15.23 9.38
CA PRO A 184 -2.96 14.38 8.64
C PRO A 184 -2.22 13.30 7.84
N ILE A 185 -2.76 12.09 7.85
CA ILE A 185 -2.19 10.93 7.15
C ILE A 185 -3.17 10.25 6.19
N GLY A 186 -4.47 10.50 6.33
CA GLY A 186 -5.50 9.91 5.47
C GLY A 186 -6.91 10.30 5.89
N TRP A 187 -7.90 9.77 5.19
CA TRP A 187 -9.33 10.04 5.42
C TRP A 187 -10.10 8.72 5.49
N THR A 188 -11.12 8.62 6.34
CA THR A 188 -12.04 7.46 6.40
C THR A 188 -13.45 7.88 6.77
N GLY A 189 -14.46 7.46 6.00
CA GLY A 189 -15.87 7.72 6.23
C GLY A 189 -16.20 9.20 6.27
N GLY A 190 -15.47 10.02 5.49
CA GLY A 190 -15.53 11.49 5.53
C GLY A 190 -14.89 12.12 6.77
N ARG A 191 -14.16 11.35 7.58
CA ARG A 191 -13.40 11.80 8.76
C ARG A 191 -11.93 11.86 8.43
N LEU A 192 -11.19 12.64 9.21
CA LEU A 192 -9.74 12.80 9.04
C LEU A 192 -8.99 11.90 10.03
N ILE A 193 -7.97 11.20 9.54
CA ILE A 193 -7.03 10.42 10.35
C ILE A 193 -5.78 11.26 10.56
N LEU A 194 -5.42 11.45 11.84
CA LEU A 194 -4.26 12.22 12.28
C LEU A 194 -3.24 11.32 12.96
N ALA A 195 -1.98 11.46 12.59
CA ALA A 195 -0.83 10.92 13.34
C ALA A 195 -0.42 11.89 14.44
N VAL A 196 -0.33 11.41 15.67
CA VAL A 196 0.40 12.09 16.74
C VAL A 196 1.81 11.51 16.77
N SER A 197 2.83 12.35 16.74
CA SER A 197 4.22 11.90 16.68
C SER A 197 5.15 12.82 17.49
N HIS A 198 6.43 12.49 17.49
CA HIS A 198 7.48 13.38 17.97
C HIS A 198 7.63 14.58 17.03
N SER A 199 7.84 15.76 17.60
CA SER A 199 7.92 17.01 16.83
C SER A 199 9.24 17.19 16.08
N ALA A 200 10.24 16.36 16.33
CA ALA A 200 11.53 16.37 15.65
C ALA A 200 12.13 14.95 15.64
N CYS A 201 12.92 14.67 14.60
CA CYS A 201 13.79 13.50 14.41
C CYS A 201 13.21 12.15 14.86
N CYS A 202 12.97 11.28 13.89
CA CYS A 202 12.38 9.97 14.10
C CYS A 202 13.42 8.88 14.43
N ARG A 203 12.90 7.71 14.83
CA ARG A 203 13.67 6.47 14.87
C ARG A 203 14.24 6.15 13.48
N ALA A 204 15.44 5.53 13.43
CA ALA A 204 16.11 5.20 12.17
C ALA A 204 15.31 4.16 11.33
N ASP A 205 14.62 3.24 12.01
CA ASP A 205 13.79 2.19 11.40
C ASP A 205 12.43 2.14 12.12
N PRO A 206 11.52 3.08 11.82
CA PRO A 206 10.26 3.16 12.52
C PRO A 206 9.34 2.01 12.07
N ILE A 207 8.68 1.37 13.04
CA ILE A 207 7.70 0.29 12.80
C ILE A 207 6.47 0.82 12.04
N ASN A 208 6.23 2.12 12.17
CA ASN A 208 5.17 2.87 11.53
C ASN A 208 5.76 3.91 10.56
N PRO A 209 5.26 4.06 9.32
CA PRO A 209 5.82 5.01 8.35
C PRO A 209 5.64 6.48 8.75
N TYR A 210 4.87 6.77 9.79
CA TYR A 210 4.65 8.10 10.32
C TYR A 210 5.31 8.32 11.70
N ASP A 211 6.04 7.32 12.23
CA ASP A 211 6.61 7.29 13.60
C ASP A 211 5.61 7.81 14.65
N ALA A 212 4.35 7.42 14.47
CA ALA A 212 3.26 7.88 15.30
C ALA A 212 3.27 7.14 16.64
N THR A 213 2.92 7.85 17.70
CA THR A 213 2.70 7.31 19.04
C THR A 213 1.23 6.98 19.28
N SER A 214 0.32 7.60 18.53
CA SER A 214 -1.12 7.31 18.53
C SER A 214 -1.76 7.86 17.25
N TYR A 215 -2.98 7.42 16.98
CA TYR A 215 -3.83 8.02 15.95
C TYR A 215 -5.08 8.64 16.55
N HIS A 216 -5.54 9.72 15.92
CA HIS A 216 -6.85 10.30 16.19
C HIS A 216 -7.70 10.26 14.93
N VAL A 217 -8.98 9.96 15.10
CA VAL A 217 -9.99 10.17 14.06
C VAL A 217 -10.82 11.38 14.46
N VAL A 218 -10.89 12.37 13.57
CA VAL A 218 -11.51 13.66 13.87
C VAL A 218 -12.53 14.07 12.81
N ASP A 219 -13.49 14.88 13.22
CA ASP A 219 -14.37 15.62 12.32
C ASP A 219 -13.56 16.73 11.61
N PRO A 220 -13.47 16.71 10.27
CA PRO A 220 -12.68 17.68 9.51
C PRO A 220 -13.27 19.10 9.52
N ALA A 221 -14.53 19.29 9.91
CA ALA A 221 -15.18 20.60 9.95
C ALA A 221 -15.02 21.30 11.31
N SER A 222 -14.81 20.54 12.39
CA SER A 222 -14.77 21.08 13.76
C SER A 222 -13.50 20.75 14.53
N GLY A 223 -12.69 19.78 14.06
CA GLY A 223 -11.58 19.24 14.82
C GLY A 223 -11.99 18.35 16.00
N THR A 224 -13.30 18.05 16.15
CA THR A 224 -13.79 17.21 17.23
C THR A 224 -13.20 15.82 17.12
N ARG A 225 -12.50 15.37 18.16
CA ARG A 225 -11.96 14.01 18.22
C ARG A 225 -13.08 13.00 18.45
N LEU A 226 -13.19 12.06 17.52
CA LEU A 226 -14.20 11.00 17.49
C LEU A 226 -13.66 9.69 18.07
N ALA A 227 -12.37 9.42 17.86
CA ALA A 227 -11.68 8.27 18.44
C ALA A 227 -10.20 8.58 18.70
N SER A 228 -9.63 7.91 19.71
CA SER A 228 -8.19 7.82 19.96
C SER A 228 -7.79 6.35 19.84
N LEU A 229 -6.79 6.04 19.02
CA LEU A 229 -6.36 4.69 18.70
C LEU A 229 -4.89 4.51 19.05
N CYS A 230 -4.54 3.32 19.53
CA CYS A 230 -3.19 2.96 19.94
C CYS A 230 -2.58 3.93 20.97
N ASP A 231 -3.39 4.50 21.86
CA ASP A 231 -2.99 5.43 22.92
C ASP A 231 -2.32 4.73 24.13
N VAL A 232 -2.34 3.40 24.14
CA VAL A 232 -1.70 2.53 25.12
C VAL A 232 -0.72 1.60 24.39
N GLY A 233 0.52 1.53 24.86
CA GLY A 233 1.58 0.70 24.29
C GLY A 233 2.63 1.54 23.55
N ASP A 234 3.26 0.96 22.53
CA ASP A 234 4.33 1.60 21.74
C ASP A 234 3.81 2.35 20.49
N GLY A 235 2.49 2.43 20.33
CA GLY A 235 1.80 3.16 19.26
C GLY A 235 1.29 2.28 18.11
N PRO A 236 0.78 2.89 17.02
CA PRO A 236 0.37 2.18 15.82
C PRO A 236 1.55 1.56 15.07
N GLU A 237 1.27 0.55 14.24
CA GLU A 237 2.27 -0.20 13.50
C GLU A 237 1.86 -0.44 12.06
N GLY A 238 2.86 -0.56 11.18
CA GLY A 238 2.61 -0.66 9.75
C GLY A 238 1.95 0.59 9.17
N PRO A 239 1.61 0.57 7.87
CA PRO A 239 0.83 1.64 7.25
C PRO A 239 -0.63 1.63 7.74
N ILE A 240 -1.34 2.73 7.47
CA ILE A 240 -2.79 2.79 7.67
C ILE A 240 -3.52 1.91 6.64
N GLU A 241 -4.61 1.27 7.07
CA GLU A 241 -5.38 0.33 6.25
C GLU A 241 -6.89 0.70 6.27
N PRO A 242 -7.67 0.36 5.22
CA PRO A 242 -9.08 0.71 5.07
C PRO A 242 -9.94 0.50 6.30
N VAL A 243 -9.74 -0.65 6.93
CA VAL A 243 -10.58 -1.15 8.01
C VAL A 243 -10.12 -0.68 9.38
N GLY A 244 -8.88 -0.18 9.51
CA GLY A 244 -8.32 0.16 10.81
C GLY A 244 -6.78 0.13 10.86
N VAL A 245 -6.27 -0.17 12.05
CA VAL A 245 -4.85 -0.08 12.40
C VAL A 245 -4.45 -1.23 13.33
N ALA A 246 -3.18 -1.66 13.22
CA ALA A 246 -2.52 -2.52 14.19
C ALA A 246 -1.84 -1.67 15.27
N CYS A 247 -2.02 -2.02 16.55
CA CYS A 247 -1.43 -1.33 17.68
C CYS A 247 -0.41 -2.23 18.41
N SER A 248 0.76 -1.67 18.70
CA SER A 248 1.83 -2.34 19.42
C SER A 248 1.51 -2.43 20.91
N LYS A 249 1.31 -3.64 21.41
CA LYS A 249 1.07 -3.98 22.82
C LYS A 249 1.70 -5.33 23.15
N LEU A 250 1.76 -5.68 24.45
CA LEU A 250 2.26 -7.00 24.89
C LEU A 250 1.49 -8.14 24.21
N GLU A 251 0.18 -7.97 24.10
CA GLU A 251 -0.72 -8.76 23.24
C GLU A 251 -1.16 -7.85 22.09
N PRO A 252 -0.95 -8.25 20.82
CA PRO A 252 -1.29 -7.41 19.68
C PRO A 252 -2.77 -7.02 19.70
N ASP A 253 -3.01 -5.74 19.44
CA ASP A 253 -4.35 -5.19 19.39
C ASP A 253 -4.60 -4.59 18.01
N TYR A 254 -5.84 -4.66 17.56
CA TYR A 254 -6.24 -4.19 16.24
C TYR A 254 -7.54 -3.42 16.43
N LEU A 255 -7.58 -2.21 15.89
CA LEU A 255 -8.69 -1.29 16.10
C LEU A 255 -9.25 -0.83 14.77
N HIS A 256 -10.57 -0.86 14.65
CA HIS A 256 -11.30 -0.14 13.63
C HIS A 256 -11.16 1.38 13.84
N TRP A 257 -11.44 2.17 12.81
CA TRP A 257 -11.35 3.63 12.87
C TRP A 257 -12.36 4.28 13.83
N ASP A 258 -13.38 3.55 14.28
CA ASP A 258 -14.30 3.99 15.33
C ASP A 258 -13.85 3.62 16.76
N GLY A 259 -12.71 2.94 16.90
CA GLY A 259 -12.17 2.48 18.18
C GLY A 259 -12.67 1.10 18.63
N SER A 260 -13.55 0.44 17.86
CA SER A 260 -13.93 -0.94 18.16
C SER A 260 -12.80 -1.91 17.81
N HIS A 261 -12.70 -3.01 18.57
CA HIS A 261 -11.64 -4.00 18.40
C HIS A 261 -11.99 -5.05 17.34
N PHE A 262 -11.00 -5.47 16.55
CA PHE A 262 -11.09 -6.75 15.84
C PHE A 262 -10.94 -7.91 16.83
N VAL A 263 -11.35 -9.11 16.43
CA VAL A 263 -11.10 -10.33 17.21
C VAL A 263 -9.73 -10.91 16.80
N PRO A 264 -8.66 -10.77 17.63
CA PRO A 264 -7.31 -11.15 17.22
C PRO A 264 -7.15 -12.67 17.05
N PRO A 265 -6.16 -13.15 16.26
CA PRO A 265 -5.84 -14.57 16.18
C PRO A 265 -5.16 -14.99 17.47
N ALA A 266 -5.38 -16.22 17.91
CA ALA A 266 -4.96 -16.69 19.24
C ALA A 266 -3.42 -16.75 19.49
N ALA A 267 -2.57 -16.37 18.51
CA ALA A 267 -1.12 -16.55 18.61
C ALA A 267 -0.29 -15.59 17.73
N VAL A 268 -0.80 -14.41 17.37
CA VAL A 268 0.06 -13.44 16.66
C VAL A 268 1.20 -13.03 17.59
N PRO A 269 2.47 -13.16 17.16
CA PRO A 269 3.61 -12.78 17.99
C PRO A 269 3.55 -11.29 18.35
N ASN A 270 4.21 -10.93 19.46
CA ASN A 270 4.31 -9.53 19.87
C ASN A 270 4.87 -8.70 18.70
N PRO A 271 4.11 -7.71 18.22
CA PRO A 271 4.50 -6.95 17.04
C PRO A 271 5.75 -6.08 17.18
N SER A 272 6.12 -5.65 18.39
CA SER A 272 7.31 -4.78 18.60
C SER A 272 8.62 -5.39 18.08
N GLN A 273 8.64 -6.70 17.80
CA GLN A 273 9.78 -7.43 17.24
C GLN A 273 9.73 -7.58 15.70
N TYR A 274 8.64 -7.19 15.05
CA TYR A 274 8.33 -7.50 13.65
C TYR A 274 7.68 -6.30 12.94
N LEU A 275 7.79 -6.25 11.62
CA LEU A 275 6.91 -5.35 10.85
C LEU A 275 5.63 -6.12 10.53
N ASN A 276 4.51 -5.63 11.07
CA ASN A 276 3.20 -6.17 10.79
C ASN A 276 2.41 -5.22 9.87
N ALA A 277 1.49 -5.79 9.10
CA ALA A 277 0.54 -5.05 8.29
C ALA A 277 -0.82 -5.74 8.36
N LEU A 278 -1.84 -5.01 8.81
CA LEU A 278 -3.24 -5.44 8.80
C LEU A 278 -3.73 -5.54 7.35
N SER A 279 -4.44 -6.60 6.97
CA SER A 279 -4.96 -6.70 5.60
C SER A 279 -6.05 -5.66 5.33
N PRO A 280 -6.26 -5.25 4.07
CA PRO A 280 -7.25 -4.25 3.73
C PRO A 280 -8.68 -4.65 4.13
N ASP A 281 -8.99 -5.94 4.10
CA ASP A 281 -10.27 -6.51 4.53
C ASP A 281 -10.37 -6.78 6.05
N GLY A 282 -9.28 -6.61 6.80
CA GLY A 282 -9.22 -6.86 8.24
C GLY A 282 -9.38 -8.31 8.64
N THR A 283 -9.16 -9.25 7.71
CA THR A 283 -9.26 -10.70 7.96
C THR A 283 -7.91 -11.34 8.26
N ARG A 284 -6.80 -10.63 7.98
CA ARG A 284 -5.44 -11.16 8.05
C ARG A 284 -4.47 -10.13 8.61
N VAL A 285 -3.34 -10.62 9.11
CA VAL A 285 -2.16 -9.79 9.39
C VAL A 285 -0.93 -10.47 8.80
N ALA A 286 -0.16 -9.72 8.01
CA ALA A 286 1.12 -10.14 7.49
C ALA A 286 2.21 -9.70 8.46
N VAL A 287 3.14 -10.60 8.79
CA VAL A 287 4.23 -10.36 9.73
C VAL A 287 5.54 -10.72 9.06
N GLY A 288 6.44 -9.74 8.93
CA GLY A 288 7.79 -9.89 8.41
C GLY A 288 8.84 -9.95 9.52
N GLN A 289 9.90 -10.72 9.33
CA GLN A 289 10.92 -10.98 10.36
C GLN A 289 12.34 -10.64 9.89
N PRO A 290 13.18 -9.98 10.72
CA PRO A 290 14.59 -9.77 10.42
C PRO A 290 15.53 -10.98 10.69
N ASP A 291 15.39 -11.74 11.79
CA ASP A 291 16.16 -12.98 12.07
C ASP A 291 15.56 -13.64 13.35
N PHE A 292 15.41 -14.95 13.52
CA PHE A 292 16.35 -15.81 14.28
C PHE A 292 15.99 -17.31 14.22
N SER A 293 15.05 -17.71 13.34
CA SER A 293 14.52 -19.09 13.36
C SER A 293 14.20 -19.70 11.99
N GLY A 294 14.60 -19.06 10.88
CA GLY A 294 14.31 -19.57 9.53
C GLY A 294 12.81 -19.60 9.20
N LEU A 295 12.01 -18.83 9.93
CA LEU A 295 10.59 -18.67 9.69
C LEU A 295 10.44 -17.47 8.75
N GLY A 296 10.04 -17.72 7.50
CA GLY A 296 9.75 -16.65 6.52
C GLY A 296 8.58 -15.77 6.95
N ILE A 297 8.11 -14.92 6.03
CA ILE A 297 6.91 -14.09 6.24
C ILE A 297 5.74 -14.98 6.66
N ARG A 298 4.96 -14.54 7.64
CA ARG A 298 3.77 -15.26 8.13
C ARG A 298 2.51 -14.46 7.88
N ILE A 299 1.47 -15.15 7.41
CA ILE A 299 0.13 -14.59 7.30
C ILE A 299 -0.74 -15.27 8.34
N TRP A 300 -1.24 -14.48 9.29
CA TRP A 300 -2.20 -14.92 10.30
C TRP A 300 -3.61 -14.54 9.88
N ILE A 301 -4.57 -15.41 10.19
CA ILE A 301 -5.99 -15.23 9.83
C ILE A 301 -6.78 -14.99 11.13
N PHE A 302 -7.59 -13.94 11.16
CA PHE A 302 -8.49 -13.65 12.28
C PHE A 302 -9.63 -14.67 12.36
N GLY A 303 -10.14 -14.90 13.57
CA GLY A 303 -11.33 -15.71 13.84
C GLY A 303 -11.08 -16.98 14.68
N PRO A 304 -12.16 -17.70 15.06
CA PRO A 304 -12.12 -18.77 16.07
C PRO A 304 -11.29 -20.00 15.67
N SER A 305 -11.16 -20.23 14.36
CA SER A 305 -10.32 -21.28 13.77
C SER A 305 -9.01 -20.72 13.19
N GLY A 306 -8.69 -19.46 13.50
CA GLY A 306 -7.59 -18.71 12.91
C GLY A 306 -6.25 -19.39 13.14
N GLY A 307 -5.53 -19.65 12.04
CA GLY A 307 -4.17 -20.17 12.05
C GLY A 307 -3.21 -19.20 11.35
N GLY A 308 -1.94 -19.58 11.29
CA GLY A 308 -0.93 -18.89 10.50
C GLY A 308 -0.33 -19.82 9.46
N HIS A 309 -0.07 -19.31 8.25
CA HIS A 309 0.73 -20.01 7.26
C HIS A 309 2.04 -19.26 7.00
N ALA A 310 3.13 -20.00 6.85
CA ALA A 310 4.44 -19.45 6.53
C ALA A 310 4.64 -19.43 5.01
N LEU A 311 5.14 -18.32 4.51
CA LEU A 311 5.61 -18.18 3.14
C LEU A 311 7.07 -18.65 3.05
N LYS A 312 7.50 -19.05 1.85
CA LYS A 312 8.90 -19.42 1.59
C LYS A 312 9.83 -18.21 1.61
N GLN A 313 9.29 -17.03 1.29
CA GLN A 313 10.02 -15.77 1.24
C GLN A 313 10.21 -15.19 2.65
N SER A 314 11.37 -14.57 2.85
CA SER A 314 11.68 -13.78 4.03
C SER A 314 11.82 -12.30 3.64
N GLY A 315 11.48 -11.40 4.55
CA GLY A 315 11.53 -9.98 4.29
C GLY A 315 10.77 -9.16 5.32
N TYR A 316 10.98 -7.86 5.23
CA TYR A 316 10.24 -6.82 5.94
C TYR A 316 8.91 -6.59 5.21
N VAL A 317 7.79 -6.85 5.87
CA VAL A 317 6.46 -6.51 5.34
C VAL A 317 6.27 -5.01 5.48
N LEU A 318 6.04 -4.31 4.37
CA LEU A 318 5.85 -2.86 4.36
C LEU A 318 4.37 -2.45 4.28
N GLY A 319 3.49 -3.37 3.89
CA GLY A 319 2.06 -3.13 3.74
C GLY A 319 1.42 -4.08 2.74
N TRP A 320 0.10 -3.98 2.60
CA TRP A 320 -0.65 -4.70 1.58
C TRP A 320 -0.78 -3.84 0.32
N LEU A 321 -0.77 -4.49 -0.85
CA LEU A 321 -1.15 -3.87 -2.12
C LEU A 321 -2.65 -4.09 -2.38
N ASP A 322 -3.12 -5.31 -2.12
CA ASP A 322 -4.51 -5.76 -2.20
C ASP A 322 -4.69 -7.00 -1.30
N ASP A 323 -5.86 -7.65 -1.30
CA ASP A 323 -6.18 -8.77 -0.39
C ASP A 323 -5.32 -10.05 -0.57
N ILE A 324 -4.54 -10.14 -1.66
CA ILE A 324 -3.72 -11.32 -1.98
C ILE A 324 -2.25 -10.97 -2.27
N ARG A 325 -1.86 -9.70 -2.15
CA ARG A 325 -0.50 -9.23 -2.43
C ARG A 325 0.00 -8.29 -1.35
N ILE A 326 1.24 -8.51 -0.95
CA ILE A 326 1.96 -7.66 0.00
C ILE A 326 3.19 -7.04 -0.64
N VAL A 327 3.56 -5.85 -0.17
CA VAL A 327 4.82 -5.20 -0.53
C VAL A 327 5.85 -5.52 0.54
N ILE A 328 7.01 -6.00 0.11
CA ILE A 328 8.10 -6.40 1.01
C ILE A 328 9.41 -5.74 0.64
N ARG A 329 10.28 -5.54 1.62
CA ARG A 329 11.71 -5.28 1.43
C ARG A 329 12.50 -6.52 1.80
N GLN A 330 13.41 -6.94 0.93
CA GLN A 330 14.25 -8.12 1.16
C GLN A 330 15.23 -7.85 2.33
N ILE A 331 15.66 -8.90 3.05
CA ILE A 331 16.54 -8.75 4.23
C ILE A 331 17.91 -8.17 3.83
N ASP A 332 18.53 -8.73 2.78
CA ASP A 332 19.88 -8.37 2.34
C ASP A 332 19.89 -7.37 1.17
N SER A 333 18.77 -6.72 0.90
CA SER A 333 18.66 -5.81 -0.23
C SER A 333 17.66 -4.68 0.03
N PRO A 334 17.99 -3.43 -0.35
CA PRO A 334 17.05 -2.32 -0.29
C PRO A 334 15.94 -2.43 -1.34
N ALA A 335 15.94 -3.47 -2.19
CA ALA A 335 14.93 -3.69 -3.20
C ALA A 335 13.56 -3.98 -2.59
N LEU A 336 12.55 -3.30 -3.14
CA LEU A 336 11.14 -3.58 -2.84
C LEU A 336 10.62 -4.65 -3.81
N SER A 337 9.64 -5.44 -3.38
CA SER A 337 8.98 -6.42 -4.24
C SER A 337 7.51 -6.55 -3.88
N VAL A 338 6.68 -6.87 -4.87
CA VAL A 338 5.30 -7.31 -4.66
C VAL A 338 5.31 -8.84 -4.59
N LEU A 339 4.84 -9.40 -3.48
CA LEU A 339 4.72 -10.83 -3.26
C LEU A 339 3.24 -11.23 -3.30
N GLU A 340 2.90 -12.14 -4.20
CA GLU A 340 1.57 -12.76 -4.28
C GLU A 340 1.50 -13.99 -3.37
N LEU A 341 0.52 -14.04 -2.47
CA LEU A 341 0.47 -14.99 -1.37
C LEU A 341 0.23 -16.43 -1.84
N ASP A 342 -0.72 -16.63 -2.76
CA ASP A 342 -1.15 -17.97 -3.19
C ASP A 342 -0.10 -18.65 -4.08
N MET A 343 0.42 -17.90 -5.06
CA MET A 343 1.45 -18.42 -5.99
C MET A 343 2.84 -18.43 -5.38
N GLN A 344 3.06 -17.67 -4.29
CA GLN A 344 4.37 -17.40 -3.71
C GLN A 344 5.37 -16.91 -4.77
N SER A 345 4.90 -16.08 -5.70
CA SER A 345 5.73 -15.42 -6.71
C SER A 345 6.00 -13.98 -6.30
N SER A 346 7.24 -13.53 -6.51
CA SER A 346 7.66 -12.17 -6.19
C SER A 346 8.07 -11.43 -7.47
N SER A 347 7.62 -10.19 -7.60
CA SER A 347 8.03 -9.28 -8.66
C SER A 347 8.78 -8.10 -8.05
N GLN A 348 10.05 -7.93 -8.42
CA GLN A 348 10.84 -6.81 -7.94
C GLN A 348 10.29 -5.50 -8.51
N ILE A 349 10.12 -4.51 -7.64
CA ILE A 349 9.75 -3.16 -8.05
C ILE A 349 10.99 -2.52 -8.69
N ALA A 350 10.85 -2.06 -9.93
CA ALA A 350 11.98 -1.57 -10.73
C ALA A 350 12.67 -0.32 -10.14
N THR A 351 11.97 0.43 -9.29
CA THR A 351 12.49 1.62 -8.61
C THR A 351 12.91 1.28 -7.17
N GLY A 352 14.13 1.66 -6.78
CA GLY A 352 14.53 1.63 -5.36
C GLY A 352 13.87 2.76 -4.56
N GLY A 353 13.89 2.63 -3.22
CA GLY A 353 13.44 3.69 -2.30
C GLY A 353 12.48 3.17 -1.22
N SER A 354 11.36 3.86 -1.00
CA SER A 354 10.42 3.57 0.11
C SER A 354 9.01 3.32 -0.39
N TYR A 355 8.31 2.39 0.26
CA TYR A 355 6.88 2.21 0.08
C TYR A 355 6.12 3.30 0.83
N LEU A 356 5.20 3.98 0.16
CA LEU A 356 4.44 5.12 0.70
C LEU A 356 2.95 4.83 0.87
N GLY A 357 2.47 3.67 0.38
CA GLY A 357 1.07 3.25 0.45
C GLY A 357 0.53 2.72 -0.88
N THR A 358 -0.80 2.61 -0.97
CA THR A 358 -1.53 2.11 -2.14
C THR A 358 -2.31 3.21 -2.84
N PHE A 359 -2.52 3.03 -4.15
CA PHE A 359 -3.37 3.85 -4.99
C PHE A 359 -4.35 2.95 -5.80
N PRO A 360 -5.64 3.31 -5.94
CA PRO A 360 -6.34 4.35 -5.18
C PRO A 360 -6.24 4.09 -3.68
N THR A 361 -6.33 5.15 -2.86
CA THR A 361 -6.41 4.93 -1.41
C THR A 361 -7.60 4.03 -1.13
N SER A 362 -7.35 2.97 -0.38
CA SER A 362 -8.37 2.01 -0.02
C SER A 362 -9.21 2.51 1.19
N LEU A 363 -8.80 3.63 1.81
CA LEU A 363 -9.54 4.29 2.88
C LEU A 363 -10.78 5.01 2.30
N ASN A 364 -11.97 4.47 2.58
CA ASN A 364 -13.25 5.09 2.25
C ASN A 364 -13.80 5.86 3.42
#